data_AF-A0A836KN06-F1
#
_entry.id   AF-A0A836KN06-F1
#
_cell.length_a   1.000
_cell.length_b   1.000
_cell.length_c   1.000
_cell.angle_alpha   90.00
_cell.angle_beta   90.00
_cell.angle_gamma   90.00
#
_symmetry.space_group_name_H-M   'P 1'
#
loop_
_entity.id
_entity.type
_entity.pdbx_description
1 polymer ?
#
loop_
_entity_poly.entity_id
_entity_poly.type
_entity_poly.pdbx_seq_one_letter_code
_entity_poly.pdbx_strand_id
1 'polypeptide(L)'
;MSAAASAPRHRRYADMTPEREQKITRLVQLMKQSYDPLPKQLQLLLCYAPTPEDAPTPHNTTRNYCYWALISREWNVQKALEAMRTNVAYRLQCHLDERSELPSAISIRGWDQTEVVRALGKELRVGGQRADQIVASIERYFPCGLHYWDKYGQPVFYLMLGSVDEEHLLKELKQTANAGESIDAVMWEVLQHLMGSGEWLAYYQQMQYDAGQLKVDASEGLIRATTIVVDLKGLTYKMIWKPAVDLLVTCLKKLFSHYPECVHHILVVNAPSMVRFVYHLFRKALPTTVQSKILMACPSESLALLKEHMEEQYVPDFYGGTCHCQGGCVRSYSPNSTDRGAVNVGEDEALSTLM
;
A
#
# COMPACT_ATOMS: atom_id res chain seq x y z
N MET A 1 7.64 14.97 37.48
CA MET A 1 6.42 14.18 37.25
C MET A 1 6.62 13.45 35.94
N SER A 2 6.76 12.13 36.00
CA SER A 2 7.01 11.28 34.83
C SER A 2 5.80 11.37 33.89
N ALA A 3 6.01 11.89 32.69
CA ALA A 3 5.04 11.74 31.60
C ALA A 3 5.00 10.25 31.28
N ALA A 4 3.99 9.55 31.80
CA ALA A 4 3.67 8.22 31.34
C ALA A 4 3.42 8.33 29.83
N ALA A 5 4.41 7.90 29.03
CA ALA A 5 4.20 7.68 27.62
C ALA A 5 2.99 6.76 27.51
N SER A 6 1.87 7.29 27.02
CA SER A 6 0.72 6.48 26.69
C SER A 6 1.21 5.34 25.81
N ALA A 7 0.92 4.09 26.18
CA ALA A 7 1.20 2.95 25.32
C ALA A 7 0.67 3.25 23.89
N PRO A 8 1.41 2.92 22.83
CA PRO A 8 0.98 3.19 21.46
C PRO A 8 -0.45 2.64 21.27
N ARG A 9 -1.36 3.48 20.78
CA ARG A 9 -2.79 3.15 20.64
C ARG A 9 -3.04 1.95 19.73
N HIS A 10 -2.05 1.54 18.94
CA HIS A 10 -2.08 0.38 18.07
C HIS A 10 -0.64 -0.16 17.90
N ARG A 11 -0.42 -1.47 18.10
CA ARG A 11 0.85 -2.15 17.79
C ARG A 11 0.70 -2.90 16.47
N ARG A 12 1.67 -2.77 15.56
CA ARG A 12 1.66 -3.54 14.28
C ARG A 12 1.68 -5.04 14.52
N TYR A 13 2.38 -5.48 15.57
CA TYR A 13 2.50 -6.88 15.95
C TYR A 13 1.61 -7.21 17.14
N ALA A 14 0.84 -8.29 17.04
CA ALA A 14 0.19 -8.91 18.19
C ALA A 14 1.24 -9.30 19.26
N ASP A 15 0.85 -9.34 20.53
CA ASP A 15 1.79 -9.70 21.61
C ASP A 15 2.38 -11.11 21.41
N MET A 16 3.70 -11.25 21.50
CA MET A 16 4.39 -12.54 21.31
C MET A 16 4.33 -13.37 22.58
N THR A 17 3.39 -14.32 22.62
CA THR A 17 3.31 -15.34 23.67
C THR A 17 4.17 -16.57 23.29
N PRO A 18 4.61 -17.39 24.25
CA PRO A 18 5.34 -18.63 23.96
C PRO A 18 4.61 -19.56 22.99
N GLU A 19 3.28 -19.63 23.08
CA GLU A 19 2.45 -20.42 22.15
C GLU A 19 2.51 -19.89 20.72
N ARG A 20 2.45 -18.56 20.54
CA ARG A 20 2.56 -17.92 19.23
C ARG A 20 3.93 -18.15 18.61
N GLU A 21 4.98 -18.01 19.41
CA GLU A 21 6.37 -18.30 19.00
C GLU A 21 6.54 -19.77 18.56
N GLN A 22 5.94 -20.72 19.28
CA GLN A 22 5.95 -22.13 18.90
C GLN A 22 5.23 -22.37 17.58
N LYS A 23 4.06 -21.74 17.35
CA LYS A 23 3.30 -21.84 16.09
C LYS A 23 4.09 -21.29 14.91
N ILE A 24 4.80 -20.17 15.09
CA ILE A 24 5.67 -19.58 14.06
C ILE A 24 6.81 -20.55 13.74
N THR A 25 7.52 -21.05 14.75
CA THR A 25 8.60 -22.02 14.56
C THR A 25 8.10 -23.28 13.82
N ARG A 26 6.91 -23.78 14.18
CA ARG A 26 6.30 -24.92 13.50
C ARG A 26 5.99 -24.62 12.03
N LEU A 27 5.44 -23.46 11.72
CA LEU A 27 5.13 -23.07 10.34
C LEU A 27 6.40 -22.87 9.50
N VAL A 28 7.45 -22.28 10.07
CA VAL A 28 8.77 -22.16 9.40
C VAL A 28 9.31 -23.53 9.01
N GLN A 29 9.25 -24.52 9.91
CA GLN A 29 9.68 -25.90 9.61
C GLN A 29 8.85 -26.51 8.48
N LEU A 30 7.52 -26.40 8.54
CA LEU A 30 6.63 -26.94 7.50
C LEU A 30 6.83 -26.26 6.14
N MET A 31 7.08 -24.96 6.12
CA MET A 31 7.38 -24.20 4.92
C MET A 31 8.70 -24.68 4.30
N LYS A 32 9.78 -24.80 5.09
CA LYS A 32 11.08 -25.32 4.64
C LYS A 32 11.00 -26.77 4.12
N GLN A 33 10.10 -27.59 4.68
CA GLN A 33 9.83 -28.95 4.18
C GLN A 33 9.02 -28.98 2.89
N SER A 34 8.21 -27.95 2.63
CA SER A 34 7.33 -27.89 1.46
C SER A 34 8.01 -27.26 0.24
N TYR A 35 9.11 -26.53 0.44
CA TYR A 35 9.76 -25.72 -0.59
C TYR A 35 11.27 -25.88 -0.54
N ASP A 36 11.81 -26.49 -1.59
CA ASP A 36 13.24 -26.52 -1.88
C ASP A 36 13.44 -26.24 -3.39
N PRO A 37 13.92 -25.04 -3.78
CA PRO A 37 14.32 -23.92 -2.91
C PRO A 37 13.12 -23.25 -2.21
N LEU A 38 13.39 -22.36 -1.24
CA LEU A 38 12.39 -21.53 -0.56
C LEU A 38 11.51 -20.75 -1.57
N PRO A 39 10.29 -20.30 -1.19
CA PRO A 39 9.48 -19.48 -2.08
C PRO A 39 10.23 -18.26 -2.63
N LYS A 40 10.07 -17.95 -3.93
CA LYS A 40 10.83 -16.89 -4.61
C LYS A 40 10.73 -15.54 -3.90
N GLN A 41 9.52 -15.13 -3.49
CA GLN A 41 9.33 -13.94 -2.68
C GLN A 41 10.17 -13.93 -1.40
N LEU A 42 10.25 -15.06 -0.66
CA LEU A 42 11.05 -15.14 0.56
C LEU A 42 12.55 -15.08 0.25
N GLN A 43 12.99 -15.63 -0.87
CA GLN A 43 14.38 -15.48 -1.31
C GLN A 43 14.73 -14.01 -1.57
N LEU A 44 13.86 -13.25 -2.26
CA LEU A 44 14.05 -11.81 -2.47
C LEU A 44 14.09 -11.04 -1.15
N LEU A 45 13.18 -11.37 -0.23
CA LEU A 45 13.13 -10.77 1.09
C LEU A 45 14.42 -11.01 1.88
N LEU A 46 15.00 -12.20 1.80
CA LEU A 46 16.29 -12.51 2.43
C LEU A 46 17.48 -11.83 1.72
N CYS A 47 17.35 -11.52 0.43
CA CYS A 47 18.35 -10.76 -0.31
C CYS A 47 18.41 -9.31 0.16
N TYR A 48 17.25 -8.66 0.32
CA TYR A 48 17.17 -7.23 0.67
C TYR A 48 17.12 -6.95 2.17
N ALA A 49 16.77 -7.95 2.99
CA ALA A 49 16.69 -7.85 4.44
C ALA A 49 17.23 -9.13 5.10
N PRO A 50 18.54 -9.42 5.00
CA PRO A 50 19.14 -10.57 5.66
C PRO A 50 19.11 -10.36 7.18
N THR A 51 18.63 -11.36 7.92
CA THR A 51 18.50 -11.27 9.39
C THR A 51 19.17 -12.47 10.06
N PRO A 52 19.82 -12.28 11.22
CA PRO A 52 20.33 -13.40 12.03
C PRO A 52 19.23 -14.43 12.34
N GLU A 53 19.62 -15.70 12.46
CA GLU A 53 18.66 -16.78 12.73
C GLU A 53 17.97 -16.63 14.10
N ASP A 54 18.67 -16.05 15.07
CA ASP A 54 18.22 -15.79 16.44
C ASP A 54 17.49 -14.45 16.62
N ALA A 55 17.35 -13.65 15.55
CA ALA A 55 16.63 -12.38 15.62
C ALA A 55 15.17 -12.58 16.09
N PRO A 56 14.62 -11.65 16.91
CA PRO A 56 13.22 -11.69 17.32
C PRO A 56 12.27 -11.74 16.13
N THR A 57 11.12 -12.41 16.26
CA THR A 57 10.15 -12.58 15.16
C THR A 57 9.83 -11.32 14.36
N PRO A 58 9.57 -10.13 14.96
CA PRO A 58 9.27 -8.91 14.20
C PRO A 58 10.43 -8.42 13.32
N HIS A 59 11.66 -8.82 13.66
CA HIS A 59 12.91 -8.42 13.04
C HIS A 59 13.61 -9.56 12.29
N ASN A 60 12.97 -10.73 12.19
CA ASN A 60 13.52 -11.90 11.50
C ASN A 60 12.76 -12.17 10.22
N THR A 61 13.41 -12.04 9.07
CA THR A 61 12.76 -12.07 7.75
C THR A 61 11.99 -13.35 7.48
N THR A 62 12.52 -14.51 7.86
CA THR A 62 11.86 -15.81 7.67
C THR A 62 10.71 -16.00 8.64
N ARG A 63 10.92 -15.68 9.92
CA ARG A 63 9.87 -15.81 10.94
C ARG A 63 8.71 -14.85 10.68
N ASN A 64 9.02 -13.60 10.33
CA ASN A 64 8.06 -12.56 9.97
C ASN A 64 7.18 -12.99 8.79
N TYR A 65 7.78 -13.58 7.75
CA TYR A 65 7.05 -14.12 6.61
C TYR A 65 6.02 -15.20 7.00
N CYS A 66 6.36 -16.11 7.92
CA CYS A 66 5.41 -17.10 8.45
C CYS A 66 4.40 -16.51 9.45
N TYR A 67 4.82 -15.55 10.28
CA TYR A 67 3.96 -14.85 11.25
C TYR A 67 2.75 -14.21 10.57
N TRP A 68 2.99 -13.57 9.45
CA TRP A 68 1.99 -12.94 8.60
C TRP A 68 0.90 -13.91 8.09
N ALA A 69 1.30 -15.10 7.64
CA ALA A 69 0.35 -16.15 7.29
C ALA A 69 -0.46 -16.63 8.50
N LEU A 70 0.12 -16.67 9.70
CA LEU A 70 -0.57 -17.08 10.92
C LEU A 70 -1.59 -16.05 11.39
N ILE A 71 -1.24 -14.76 11.38
CA ILE A 71 -2.15 -13.69 11.79
C ILE A 71 -3.39 -13.66 10.91
N SER A 72 -3.22 -13.72 9.59
CA SER A 72 -4.34 -13.76 8.65
C SER A 72 -5.21 -15.02 8.73
N ARG A 73 -4.78 -16.05 9.48
CA ARG A 73 -5.49 -17.34 9.64
C ARG A 73 -5.71 -17.70 11.11
N GLU A 74 -5.84 -16.68 11.96
CA GLU A 74 -6.22 -16.83 13.38
C GLU A 74 -5.31 -17.83 14.11
N TRP A 75 -4.02 -17.78 13.83
CA TRP A 75 -3.00 -18.66 14.42
C TRP A 75 -3.19 -20.15 14.14
N ASN A 76 -3.97 -20.52 13.11
CA ASN A 76 -4.10 -21.89 12.64
C ASN A 76 -2.96 -22.25 11.67
N VAL A 77 -2.05 -23.13 12.11
CA VAL A 77 -0.84 -23.49 11.36
C VAL A 77 -1.14 -24.12 9.98
N GLN A 78 -2.14 -24.99 9.88
CA GLN A 78 -2.45 -25.66 8.62
C GLN A 78 -3.12 -24.73 7.61
N LYS A 79 -4.10 -23.93 8.06
CA LYS A 79 -4.72 -22.90 7.22
C LYS A 79 -3.70 -21.86 6.77
N ALA A 80 -2.73 -21.51 7.62
CA ALA A 80 -1.64 -20.61 7.27
C ALA A 80 -0.73 -21.22 6.19
N LEU A 81 -0.32 -22.48 6.32
CA LEU A 81 0.49 -23.16 5.30
C LEU A 81 -0.24 -23.25 3.95
N GLU A 82 -1.53 -23.57 3.95
CA GLU A 82 -2.35 -23.60 2.73
C GLU A 82 -2.48 -22.21 2.10
N ALA A 83 -2.73 -21.17 2.91
CA ALA A 83 -2.77 -19.80 2.43
C ALA A 83 -1.43 -19.35 1.81
N MET A 84 -0.30 -19.74 2.41
CA MET A 84 1.03 -19.51 1.83
C MET A 84 1.17 -20.20 0.48
N ARG A 85 0.73 -21.46 0.35
CA ARG A 85 0.77 -22.19 -0.93
C ARG A 85 -0.02 -21.50 -2.03
N THR A 86 -1.25 -21.08 -1.73
CA THR A 86 -2.09 -20.31 -2.65
C THR A 86 -1.42 -19.00 -3.06
N ASN A 87 -0.82 -18.29 -2.12
CA ASN A 87 -0.12 -17.04 -2.40
C ASN A 87 1.13 -17.25 -3.28
N VAL A 88 1.95 -18.27 -2.98
CA VAL A 88 3.13 -18.61 -3.79
C VAL A 88 2.73 -18.98 -5.21
N ALA A 89 1.70 -19.82 -5.39
CA ALA A 89 1.18 -20.17 -6.70
C ALA A 89 0.68 -18.94 -7.48
N TYR A 90 -0.03 -18.03 -6.80
CA TYR A 90 -0.51 -16.79 -7.39
C TYR A 90 0.63 -15.88 -7.86
N ARG A 91 1.66 -15.68 -7.01
CA ARG A 91 2.82 -14.85 -7.37
C ARG A 91 3.57 -15.42 -8.57
N LEU A 92 3.71 -16.75 -8.63
CA LEU A 92 4.31 -17.44 -9.77
C LEU A 92 3.48 -17.26 -11.04
N GLN A 93 2.17 -17.49 -10.98
CA GLN A 93 1.26 -17.34 -12.12
C GLN A 93 1.30 -15.91 -12.70
N CYS A 94 1.42 -14.91 -11.83
CA CYS A 94 1.49 -13.52 -12.24
C CYS A 94 2.92 -13.01 -12.48
N HIS A 95 3.96 -13.82 -12.29
CA HIS A 95 5.37 -13.40 -12.38
C HIS A 95 5.74 -12.22 -11.47
N LEU A 96 5.08 -12.05 -10.32
CA LEU A 96 5.17 -10.82 -9.51
C LEU A 96 6.60 -10.51 -9.02
N ASP A 97 7.35 -11.56 -8.68
CA ASP A 97 8.72 -11.45 -8.16
C ASP A 97 9.76 -11.07 -9.24
N GLU A 98 9.40 -11.24 -10.51
CA GLU A 98 10.28 -11.03 -11.68
C GLU A 98 10.05 -9.67 -12.34
N ARG A 99 8.88 -9.06 -12.12
CA ARG A 99 8.52 -7.78 -12.74
C ARG A 99 9.42 -6.64 -12.29
N SER A 100 9.72 -5.77 -13.24
CA SER A 100 10.14 -4.41 -12.99
C SER A 100 8.90 -3.53 -12.90
N GLU A 101 8.71 -2.87 -11.76
CA GLU A 101 7.53 -1.99 -11.54
C GLU A 101 7.90 -0.50 -11.63
N LEU A 102 9.21 -0.20 -11.71
CA LEU A 102 9.76 1.16 -11.67
C LEU A 102 10.58 1.44 -12.95
N PRO A 103 10.41 2.61 -13.62
CA PRO A 103 9.56 3.73 -13.23
C PRO A 103 8.06 3.39 -13.28
N SER A 104 7.34 3.75 -12.23
CA SER A 104 5.94 3.36 -12.05
C SER A 104 5.01 4.14 -12.98
N ALA A 105 3.98 3.46 -13.48
CA ALA A 105 2.87 4.12 -14.17
C ALA A 105 2.08 5.03 -13.22
N ILE A 106 2.08 4.72 -11.91
CA ILE A 106 1.42 5.51 -10.87
C ILE A 106 2.42 6.53 -10.32
N SER A 107 1.93 7.71 -9.94
CA SER A 107 2.77 8.75 -9.34
C SER A 107 3.50 8.27 -8.09
N ILE A 108 4.82 8.48 -8.07
CA ILE A 108 5.69 8.27 -6.92
C ILE A 108 6.42 9.57 -6.61
N ARG A 109 6.40 10.00 -5.35
CA ARG A 109 7.14 11.16 -4.83
C ARG A 109 8.06 10.75 -3.68
N GLY A 110 9.21 11.41 -3.58
CA GLY A 110 10.18 11.19 -2.50
C GLY A 110 11.27 10.16 -2.79
N TRP A 111 11.30 9.57 -3.99
CA TRP A 111 12.36 8.64 -4.41
C TRP A 111 12.84 8.95 -5.83
N ASP A 112 14.15 8.83 -6.04
CA ASP A 112 14.71 8.60 -7.36
C ASP A 112 14.47 7.14 -7.74
N GLN A 113 13.52 6.90 -8.64
CA GLN A 113 13.14 5.55 -9.05
C GLN A 113 14.26 4.81 -9.78
N THR A 114 15.17 5.53 -10.44
CA THR A 114 16.34 4.93 -11.09
C THR A 114 17.31 4.41 -10.05
N GLU A 115 17.52 5.17 -8.98
CA GLU A 115 18.36 4.74 -7.86
C GLU A 115 17.76 3.54 -7.15
N VAL A 116 16.45 3.55 -6.89
CA VAL A 116 15.75 2.40 -6.27
C VAL A 116 15.96 1.13 -7.10
N VAL A 117 15.76 1.21 -8.42
CA VAL A 117 15.93 0.06 -9.32
C VAL A 117 17.37 -0.44 -9.32
N ARG A 118 18.35 0.48 -9.36
CA ARG A 118 19.78 0.15 -9.31
C ARG A 118 20.13 -0.55 -8.00
N ALA A 119 19.69 0.00 -6.86
CA ALA A 119 19.95 -0.57 -5.54
C ALA A 119 19.34 -1.97 -5.37
N LEU A 120 18.17 -2.21 -5.96
CA LEU A 120 17.53 -3.53 -5.95
C LEU A 120 18.12 -4.51 -6.97
N GLY A 121 19.06 -4.09 -7.81
CA GLY A 121 19.64 -4.91 -8.87
C GLY A 121 18.62 -5.33 -9.93
N LYS A 122 17.62 -4.49 -10.19
CA LYS A 122 16.55 -4.74 -11.17
C LYS A 122 16.79 -3.96 -12.46
N GLU A 123 16.07 -4.33 -13.51
CA GLU A 123 16.01 -3.55 -14.75
C GLU A 123 14.93 -2.47 -14.65
N LEU A 124 15.12 -1.37 -15.37
CA LEU A 124 14.09 -0.34 -15.48
C LEU A 124 12.89 -0.92 -16.25
N ARG A 125 11.68 -0.68 -15.74
CA ARG A 125 10.45 -0.98 -16.45
C ARG A 125 10.38 -0.14 -17.72
N VAL A 126 10.01 -0.77 -18.82
CA VAL A 126 9.74 -0.09 -20.09
C VAL A 126 8.39 0.63 -19.99
N GLY A 127 8.36 1.93 -20.29
CA GLY A 127 7.13 2.72 -20.32
C GLY A 127 6.25 2.45 -21.55
N GLY A 128 5.06 3.04 -21.57
CA GLY A 128 4.10 2.90 -22.69
C GLY A 128 3.40 1.55 -22.76
N GLN A 129 3.51 0.74 -21.71
CA GLN A 129 2.85 -0.56 -21.59
C GLN A 129 1.38 -0.41 -21.20
N ARG A 130 0.67 -1.54 -21.15
CA ARG A 130 -0.75 -1.58 -20.79
C ARG A 130 -1.07 -0.87 -19.47
N ALA A 131 -0.24 -1.05 -18.43
CA ALA A 131 -0.41 -0.37 -17.16
C ALA A 131 -0.35 1.17 -17.30
N ASP A 132 0.57 1.70 -18.12
CA ASP A 132 0.67 3.14 -18.40
C ASP A 132 -0.60 3.65 -19.09
N GLN A 133 -1.10 2.90 -20.06
CA GLN A 133 -2.31 3.27 -20.82
C GLN A 133 -3.55 3.29 -19.92
N ILE A 134 -3.72 2.27 -19.08
CA ILE A 134 -4.83 2.23 -18.12
C ILE A 134 -4.70 3.36 -17.11
N VAL A 135 -3.52 3.57 -16.52
CA VAL A 135 -3.34 4.64 -15.52
C VAL A 135 -3.58 6.01 -16.13
N ALA A 136 -3.07 6.28 -17.34
CA ALA A 136 -3.30 7.54 -18.04
C ALA A 136 -4.78 7.80 -18.33
N SER A 137 -5.58 6.77 -18.63
CA SER A 137 -7.02 6.95 -18.88
C SER A 137 -7.83 7.24 -17.61
N ILE A 138 -7.40 6.72 -16.45
CA ILE A 138 -8.17 6.82 -15.20
C ILE A 138 -7.62 7.83 -14.18
N GLU A 139 -6.37 8.29 -14.29
CA GLU A 139 -5.69 9.03 -13.22
C GLU A 139 -6.41 10.31 -12.78
N ARG A 140 -7.15 10.95 -13.69
CA ARG A 140 -7.95 12.14 -13.39
C ARG A 140 -9.23 11.82 -12.62
N TYR A 141 -9.77 10.62 -12.79
CA TYR A 141 -11.02 10.17 -12.17
C TYR A 141 -10.75 9.34 -10.91
N PHE A 142 -9.52 8.85 -10.73
CA PHE A 142 -9.06 8.10 -9.57
C PHE A 142 -7.70 8.61 -9.06
N PRO A 143 -7.65 9.82 -8.46
CA PRO A 143 -6.39 10.40 -8.04
C PRO A 143 -5.78 9.63 -6.86
N CYS A 144 -4.60 9.06 -7.07
CA CYS A 144 -3.87 8.32 -6.07
C CYS A 144 -2.36 8.29 -6.38
N GLY A 145 -1.55 7.92 -5.39
CA GLY A 145 -0.10 7.78 -5.60
C GLY A 145 0.67 7.45 -4.33
N LEU A 146 1.92 7.04 -4.49
CA LEU A 146 2.87 6.83 -3.39
C LEU A 146 3.64 8.13 -3.13
N HIS A 147 3.76 8.52 -1.87
CA HIS A 147 4.32 9.82 -1.49
C HIS A 147 5.10 9.70 -0.19
N TYR A 148 6.43 9.65 -0.28
CA TYR A 148 7.35 9.52 0.86
C TYR A 148 6.95 8.37 1.80
N TRP A 149 7.42 8.40 3.04
CA TRP A 149 7.22 7.36 4.03
C TRP A 149 6.76 7.92 5.38
N ASP A 150 6.22 7.04 6.20
CA ASP A 150 5.81 7.34 7.58
C ASP A 150 7.01 7.32 8.55
N LYS A 151 6.77 7.67 9.81
CA LYS A 151 7.82 7.68 10.86
C LYS A 151 8.47 6.33 11.12
N TYR A 152 7.88 5.26 10.60
CA TYR A 152 8.33 3.87 10.71
C TYR A 152 8.97 3.38 9.40
N GLY A 153 9.21 4.29 8.45
CA GLY A 153 9.84 4.03 7.16
C GLY A 153 8.94 3.36 6.12
N GLN A 154 7.67 3.07 6.43
CA GLN A 154 6.74 2.46 5.48
C GLN A 154 6.37 3.46 4.39
N PRO A 155 6.37 3.08 3.10
CA PRO A 155 5.80 3.92 2.05
C PRO A 155 4.38 4.38 2.38
N VAL A 156 4.03 5.61 2.01
CA VAL A 156 2.68 6.15 2.21
C VAL A 156 1.94 6.22 0.89
N PHE A 157 0.78 5.57 0.80
CA PHE A 157 -0.12 5.62 -0.35
C PHE A 157 -1.29 6.57 -0.06
N TYR A 158 -1.48 7.58 -0.90
CA TYR A 158 -2.63 8.47 -0.86
C TYR A 158 -3.71 8.01 -1.84
N LEU A 159 -4.94 7.91 -1.34
CA LEU A 159 -6.16 7.69 -2.13
C LEU A 159 -7.13 8.84 -1.88
N MET A 160 -7.38 9.64 -2.92
CA MET A 160 -8.24 10.82 -2.83
C MET A 160 -9.70 10.44 -3.06
N LEU A 161 -10.23 9.57 -2.20
CA LEU A 161 -11.51 8.89 -2.39
C LEU A 161 -12.68 9.86 -2.57
N GLY A 162 -12.72 10.96 -1.81
CA GLY A 162 -13.76 11.98 -1.92
C GLY A 162 -13.73 12.79 -3.23
N SER A 163 -12.66 12.66 -4.02
CA SER A 163 -12.48 13.32 -5.33
C SER A 163 -12.60 12.36 -6.52
N VAL A 164 -12.89 11.08 -6.27
CA VAL A 164 -13.15 10.10 -7.33
C VAL A 164 -14.40 10.50 -8.12
N ASP A 165 -14.32 10.35 -9.45
CA ASP A 165 -15.48 10.40 -10.34
C ASP A 165 -15.81 8.96 -10.75
N GLU A 166 -16.72 8.35 -10.00
CA GLU A 166 -17.05 6.94 -10.15
C GLU A 166 -17.67 6.57 -11.50
N GLU A 167 -18.41 7.49 -12.12
CA GLU A 167 -19.09 7.25 -13.39
C GLU A 167 -18.10 7.23 -14.55
N HIS A 168 -17.25 8.25 -14.63
CA HIS A 168 -16.21 8.31 -15.66
C HIS A 168 -15.14 7.23 -15.44
N LEU A 169 -14.75 6.96 -14.19
CA LEU A 169 -13.83 5.86 -13.88
C LEU A 169 -14.33 4.52 -14.44
N LEU A 170 -15.59 4.17 -14.16
CA LEU A 170 -16.17 2.91 -14.65
C LEU A 170 -16.28 2.88 -16.17
N LYS A 171 -16.55 4.01 -16.80
CA LYS A 171 -16.58 4.15 -18.27
C LYS A 171 -15.19 3.92 -18.89
N GLU A 172 -14.16 4.59 -18.39
CA GLU A 172 -12.80 4.48 -18.93
C GLU A 172 -12.21 3.07 -18.71
N LEU A 173 -12.43 2.47 -17.53
CA LEU A 173 -12.03 1.09 -17.29
C LEU A 173 -12.70 0.12 -18.27
N LYS A 174 -13.99 0.34 -18.57
CA LYS A 174 -14.71 -0.48 -19.55
C LYS A 174 -14.18 -0.28 -20.97
N GLN A 175 -13.78 0.93 -21.34
CA GLN A 175 -13.21 1.23 -22.65
C GLN A 175 -11.80 0.64 -22.83
N THR A 176 -11.04 0.52 -21.73
CA THR A 176 -9.69 -0.05 -21.74
C THR A 176 -9.68 -1.59 -21.64
N ALA A 177 -10.82 -2.18 -21.28
CA ALA A 177 -10.97 -3.63 -21.18
C ALA A 177 -10.83 -4.32 -22.54
N ASN A 178 -10.09 -5.43 -22.57
CA ASN A 178 -10.04 -6.30 -23.73
C ASN A 178 -11.39 -7.03 -23.94
N ALA A 179 -11.60 -7.62 -25.12
CA ALA A 179 -12.80 -8.38 -25.40
C ALA A 179 -12.98 -9.54 -24.39
N GLY A 180 -14.11 -9.52 -23.65
CA GLY A 180 -14.42 -10.51 -22.62
C GLY A 180 -13.77 -10.26 -21.26
N GLU A 181 -12.95 -9.21 -21.12
CA GLU A 181 -12.34 -8.82 -19.85
C GLU A 181 -13.31 -7.99 -19.00
N SER A 182 -13.32 -8.24 -17.69
CA SER A 182 -14.16 -7.51 -16.76
C SER A 182 -13.48 -6.23 -16.25
N ILE A 183 -14.29 -5.24 -15.85
CA ILE A 183 -13.81 -3.96 -15.29
C ILE A 183 -12.93 -4.19 -14.04
N ASP A 184 -13.27 -5.17 -13.19
CA ASP A 184 -12.48 -5.52 -12.01
C ASP A 184 -11.13 -6.14 -12.36
N ALA A 185 -11.01 -6.82 -13.51
CA ALA A 185 -9.72 -7.33 -13.98
C ALA A 185 -8.79 -6.18 -14.40
N VAL A 186 -9.30 -5.21 -15.16
CA VAL A 186 -8.55 -4.01 -15.56
C VAL A 186 -8.12 -3.19 -14.33
N MET A 187 -9.05 -2.94 -13.40
CA MET A 187 -8.72 -2.23 -12.17
C MET A 187 -7.69 -3.00 -11.32
N TRP A 188 -7.77 -4.33 -11.33
CA TRP A 188 -6.81 -5.17 -10.63
C TRP A 188 -5.40 -5.09 -11.22
N GLU A 189 -5.23 -4.88 -12.53
CA GLU A 189 -3.90 -4.64 -13.12
C GLU A 189 -3.25 -3.39 -12.50
N VAL A 190 -4.01 -2.30 -12.37
CA VAL A 190 -3.54 -1.05 -11.74
C VAL A 190 -3.18 -1.27 -10.27
N LEU A 191 -4.05 -1.95 -9.52
CA LEU A 191 -3.79 -2.25 -8.11
C LEU A 191 -2.59 -3.18 -7.94
N GLN A 192 -2.41 -4.16 -8.83
CA GLN A 192 -1.27 -5.07 -8.79
C GLN A 192 0.05 -4.32 -9.07
N HIS A 193 0.06 -3.42 -10.05
CA HIS A 193 1.19 -2.52 -10.35
C HIS A 193 1.51 -1.60 -9.16
N LEU A 194 0.48 -1.03 -8.52
CA LEU A 194 0.62 -0.24 -7.29
C LEU A 194 1.27 -1.05 -6.17
N MET A 195 0.78 -2.27 -5.93
CA MET A 195 1.31 -3.15 -4.90
C MET A 195 2.76 -3.52 -5.15
N GLY A 196 3.13 -3.86 -6.39
CA GLY A 196 4.51 -4.16 -6.76
C GLY A 196 5.43 -2.95 -6.60
N SER A 197 4.97 -1.77 -7.04
CA SER A 197 5.71 -0.51 -6.84
C SER A 197 5.96 -0.24 -5.35
N GLY A 198 4.92 -0.34 -4.52
CA GLY A 198 5.03 -0.14 -3.07
C GLY A 198 5.94 -1.18 -2.39
N GLU A 199 5.91 -2.45 -2.83
CA GLU A 199 6.76 -3.51 -2.31
C GLU A 199 8.25 -3.22 -2.57
N TRP A 200 8.61 -2.77 -3.78
CA TRP A 200 9.99 -2.38 -4.08
C TRP A 200 10.45 -1.17 -3.27
N LEU A 201 9.59 -0.16 -3.08
CA LEU A 201 9.92 0.97 -2.23
C LEU A 201 10.14 0.54 -0.78
N ALA A 202 9.32 -0.38 -0.26
CA ALA A 202 9.50 -0.92 1.09
C ALA A 202 10.83 -1.68 1.22
N TYR A 203 11.21 -2.47 0.23
CA TYR A 203 12.49 -3.19 0.23
C TYR A 203 13.67 -2.23 0.20
N TYR A 204 13.60 -1.20 -0.64
CA TYR A 204 14.61 -0.15 -0.67
C TYR A 204 14.71 0.56 0.69
N GLN A 205 13.59 0.98 1.27
CA GLN A 205 13.57 1.60 2.59
C GLN A 205 14.19 0.71 3.68
N GLN A 206 13.91 -0.60 3.66
CA GLN A 206 14.54 -1.57 4.56
C GLN A 206 16.06 -1.61 4.38
N MET A 207 16.55 -1.69 3.14
CA MET A 207 17.99 -1.66 2.85
C MET A 207 18.64 -0.36 3.36
N GLN A 208 17.99 0.78 3.13
CA GLN A 208 18.47 2.07 3.60
C GLN A 208 18.49 2.16 5.13
N TYR A 209 17.52 1.54 5.82
CA TYR A 209 17.49 1.45 7.27
C TYR A 209 18.63 0.58 7.80
N ASP A 210 18.83 -0.61 7.24
CA ASP A 210 19.89 -1.54 7.65
C ASP A 210 21.29 -0.96 7.39
N ALA A 211 21.45 -0.17 6.32
CA ALA A 211 22.67 0.59 6.03
C ALA A 211 22.86 1.83 6.93
N GLY A 212 21.90 2.13 7.81
CA GLY A 212 21.93 3.29 8.70
C GLY A 212 21.70 4.65 8.01
N GLN A 213 21.29 4.64 6.73
CA GLN A 213 21.06 5.84 5.91
C GLN A 213 19.65 6.41 6.10
N LEU A 214 18.67 5.56 6.43
CA LEU A 214 17.31 5.97 6.79
C LEU A 214 17.15 6.06 8.31
N LYS A 215 16.79 7.24 8.82
CA LYS A 215 16.53 7.47 10.25
C LYS A 215 15.03 7.48 10.53
N VAL A 216 14.50 6.35 11.00
CA VAL A 216 13.09 6.12 11.30
C VAL A 216 12.95 5.21 12.53
N ASP A 217 11.77 5.21 13.15
CA ASP A 217 11.44 4.26 14.22
C ASP A 217 10.94 2.94 13.63
N ALA A 218 11.85 2.07 13.19
CA ALA A 218 11.51 0.71 12.77
C ALA A 218 11.57 -0.30 13.94
N SER A 219 11.49 0.16 15.21
CA SER A 219 11.63 -0.72 16.37
C SER A 219 10.52 -1.77 16.48
N GLU A 220 9.34 -1.50 15.93
CA GLU A 220 8.24 -2.47 15.89
C GLU A 220 8.53 -3.67 14.97
N GLY A 221 9.37 -3.52 13.94
CA GLY A 221 9.74 -4.59 13.02
C GLY A 221 10.06 -4.11 11.60
N LEU A 222 10.26 -5.06 10.68
CA LEU A 222 10.72 -4.80 9.31
C LEU A 222 9.82 -3.85 8.48
N ILE A 223 10.43 -3.03 7.62
CA ILE A 223 9.77 -2.14 6.65
C ILE A 223 9.27 -2.93 5.45
N ARG A 224 7.98 -3.29 5.47
CA ARG A 224 7.37 -4.30 4.57
C ARG A 224 5.88 -4.11 4.31
N ALA A 225 5.33 -2.98 4.73
CA ALA A 225 3.93 -2.65 4.60
C ALA A 225 3.78 -1.20 4.10
N THR A 226 2.55 -0.76 3.91
CA THR A 226 2.20 0.56 3.42
C THR A 226 1.25 1.25 4.40
N THR A 227 1.51 2.51 4.72
CA THR A 227 0.52 3.37 5.38
C THR A 227 -0.38 3.98 4.31
N ILE A 228 -1.70 3.84 4.45
CA ILE A 228 -2.68 4.29 3.46
C ILE A 228 -3.39 5.52 4.02
N VAL A 229 -3.26 6.66 3.35
CA VAL A 229 -4.07 7.85 3.64
C VAL A 229 -5.29 7.84 2.72
N VAL A 230 -6.49 7.85 3.30
CA VAL A 230 -7.76 7.92 2.56
C VAL A 230 -8.39 9.29 2.81
N ASP A 231 -8.42 10.13 1.80
CA ASP A 231 -9.05 11.44 1.88
C ASP A 231 -10.53 11.37 1.51
N LEU A 232 -11.40 11.79 2.44
CA LEU A 232 -12.85 11.84 2.23
C LEU A 232 -13.39 13.24 1.93
N LYS A 233 -12.52 14.24 1.72
CA LYS A 233 -12.94 15.59 1.31
C LYS A 233 -13.68 15.52 -0.04
N GLY A 234 -14.93 15.98 -0.05
CA GLY A 234 -15.81 15.94 -1.22
C GLY A 234 -16.69 14.69 -1.31
N LEU A 235 -16.53 13.73 -0.39
CA LEU A 235 -17.38 12.53 -0.35
C LEU A 235 -18.85 12.92 -0.13
N THR A 236 -19.74 12.45 -1.00
CA THR A 236 -21.19 12.66 -0.89
C THR A 236 -21.95 11.34 -1.01
N TYR A 237 -23.21 11.31 -0.57
CA TYR A 237 -24.09 10.14 -0.75
C TYR A 237 -24.29 9.73 -2.21
N LYS A 238 -24.13 10.66 -3.18
CA LYS A 238 -24.24 10.36 -4.61
C LYS A 238 -23.14 9.39 -5.09
N MET A 239 -21.97 9.42 -4.45
CA MET A 239 -20.84 8.55 -4.75
C MET A 239 -21.03 7.11 -4.26
N ILE A 240 -22.04 6.88 -3.42
CA ILE A 240 -22.40 5.54 -2.92
C ILE A 240 -23.26 4.83 -3.98
N TRP A 241 -22.74 4.79 -5.20
CA TRP A 241 -23.38 4.14 -6.33
C TRP A 241 -23.01 2.66 -6.33
N LYS A 242 -24.01 1.78 -6.48
CA LYS A 242 -23.83 0.33 -6.31
C LYS A 242 -22.70 -0.26 -7.17
N PRO A 243 -22.59 0.01 -8.47
CA PRO A 243 -21.47 -0.48 -9.29
C PRO A 243 -20.09 -0.07 -8.78
N ALA A 244 -19.93 1.16 -8.31
CA ALA A 244 -18.67 1.65 -7.75
C ALA A 244 -18.34 0.94 -6.43
N VAL A 245 -19.34 0.78 -5.56
CA VAL A 245 -19.20 0.03 -4.29
C VAL A 245 -18.88 -1.44 -4.54
N ASP A 246 -19.54 -2.08 -5.52
CA ASP A 246 -19.29 -3.47 -5.88
C ASP A 246 -17.87 -3.65 -6.44
N LEU A 247 -17.39 -2.73 -7.29
CA LEU A 247 -16.01 -2.73 -7.78
C LEU A 247 -15.02 -2.60 -6.61
N LEU A 248 -15.22 -1.62 -5.71
CA LEU A 248 -14.39 -1.43 -4.53
C LEU A 248 -14.32 -2.69 -3.66
N VAL A 249 -15.48 -3.26 -3.32
CA VAL A 249 -15.58 -4.47 -2.49
C VAL A 249 -14.88 -5.66 -3.16
N THR A 250 -15.02 -5.81 -4.47
CA THR A 250 -14.38 -6.88 -5.25
C THR A 250 -12.86 -6.72 -5.22
N CYS A 251 -12.37 -5.50 -5.46
CA CYS A 251 -10.94 -5.17 -5.41
C CYS A 251 -10.36 -5.38 -4.00
N LEU A 252 -11.04 -4.95 -2.94
CA LEU A 252 -10.59 -5.15 -1.55
C LEU A 252 -10.50 -6.63 -1.19
N LYS A 253 -11.50 -7.44 -1.56
CA LYS A 253 -11.48 -8.89 -1.32
C LYS A 253 -10.28 -9.54 -2.03
N LYS A 254 -10.05 -9.19 -3.28
CA LYS A 254 -8.93 -9.68 -4.09
C LYS A 254 -7.57 -9.21 -3.54
N LEU A 255 -7.50 -7.95 -3.09
CA LEU A 255 -6.33 -7.39 -2.43
C LEU A 255 -5.96 -8.22 -1.21
N PHE A 256 -6.88 -8.41 -0.27
CA PHE A 256 -6.55 -9.11 0.98
C PHE A 256 -6.47 -10.64 0.85
N SER A 257 -6.95 -11.23 -0.25
CA SER A 257 -6.68 -12.64 -0.54
C SER A 257 -5.24 -12.89 -0.99
N HIS A 258 -4.63 -11.93 -1.70
CA HIS A 258 -3.28 -12.05 -2.26
C HIS A 258 -2.21 -11.28 -1.47
N TYR A 259 -2.58 -10.21 -0.78
CA TYR A 259 -1.68 -9.36 -0.01
C TYR A 259 -2.25 -9.16 1.40
N PRO A 260 -2.39 -10.23 2.20
CA PRO A 260 -3.04 -10.14 3.51
C PRO A 260 -2.33 -9.20 4.50
N GLU A 261 -1.06 -8.86 4.24
CA GLU A 261 -0.17 -8.21 5.21
C GLU A 261 0.52 -6.96 4.67
N CYS A 262 -0.15 -6.28 3.72
CA CYS A 262 0.37 -5.08 3.07
C CYS A 262 0.07 -3.76 3.80
N VAL A 263 -0.72 -3.78 4.88
CA VAL A 263 -1.19 -2.55 5.55
C VAL A 263 -0.47 -2.33 6.87
N HIS A 264 0.12 -1.15 7.03
CA HIS A 264 0.64 -0.65 8.30
C HIS A 264 -0.46 0.09 9.08
N HIS A 265 -0.90 1.23 8.57
CA HIS A 265 -2.05 2.00 9.05
C HIS A 265 -2.99 2.37 7.90
N ILE A 266 -4.27 2.62 8.22
CA ILE A 266 -5.19 3.32 7.32
C ILE A 266 -5.63 4.60 8.02
N LEU A 267 -5.11 5.73 7.56
CA LEU A 267 -5.37 7.06 8.10
C LEU A 267 -6.47 7.73 7.25
N VAL A 268 -7.70 7.73 7.76
CA VAL A 268 -8.84 8.38 7.10
C VAL A 268 -8.89 9.84 7.53
N VAL A 269 -8.69 10.74 6.58
CA VAL A 269 -8.67 12.20 6.79
C VAL A 269 -9.88 12.86 6.15
N ASN A 270 -10.21 14.06 6.62
CA ASN A 270 -11.38 14.84 6.20
C ASN A 270 -12.70 14.05 6.30
N ALA A 271 -12.82 13.16 7.29
CA ALA A 271 -13.96 12.29 7.40
C ALA A 271 -15.26 13.09 7.65
N PRO A 272 -16.27 12.99 6.76
CA PRO A 272 -17.55 13.64 6.98
C PRO A 272 -18.36 12.90 8.04
N SER A 273 -19.43 13.52 8.55
CA SER A 273 -20.34 12.90 9.55
C SER A 273 -20.90 11.54 9.10
N MET A 274 -21.04 11.34 7.79
CA MET A 274 -21.52 10.10 7.17
C MET A 274 -20.49 8.96 7.08
N VAL A 275 -19.23 9.16 7.47
CA VAL A 275 -18.14 8.15 7.31
C VAL A 275 -18.49 6.79 7.90
N ARG A 276 -19.20 6.75 9.03
CA ARG A 276 -19.62 5.49 9.68
C ARG A 276 -20.56 4.66 8.82
N PHE A 277 -21.44 5.32 8.06
CA PHE A 277 -22.32 4.65 7.10
C PHE A 277 -21.51 4.02 5.98
N VAL A 278 -20.59 4.79 5.38
CA VAL A 278 -19.74 4.33 4.28
C VAL A 278 -18.86 3.16 4.71
N TYR A 279 -18.24 3.24 5.89
CA TYR A 279 -17.47 2.15 6.48
C TYR A 279 -18.29 0.85 6.61
N HIS A 280 -19.57 0.96 7.00
CA HIS A 280 -20.42 -0.23 7.16
C HIS A 280 -20.66 -0.99 5.85
N LEU A 281 -20.57 -0.32 4.70
CA LEU A 281 -20.79 -0.95 3.38
C LEU A 281 -19.67 -1.91 3.00
N PHE A 282 -18.42 -1.54 3.27
CA PHE A 282 -17.25 -2.31 2.82
C PHE A 282 -16.48 -3.01 3.96
N ARG A 283 -16.76 -2.74 5.25
CA ARG A 283 -16.03 -3.36 6.38
C ARG A 283 -15.95 -4.88 6.33
N LYS A 284 -16.97 -5.56 5.79
CA LYS A 284 -17.00 -7.03 5.67
C LYS A 284 -16.01 -7.58 4.64
N ALA A 285 -15.53 -6.72 3.74
CA ALA A 285 -14.46 -7.05 2.79
C ALA A 285 -13.06 -6.91 3.40
N LEU A 286 -12.93 -6.28 4.58
CA LEU A 286 -11.66 -6.05 5.25
C LEU A 286 -11.41 -7.14 6.29
N PRO A 287 -10.21 -7.75 6.33
CA PRO A 287 -9.78 -8.60 7.45
C PRO A 287 -9.88 -7.85 8.78
N THR A 288 -10.16 -8.55 9.88
CA THR A 288 -10.24 -7.96 11.22
C THR A 288 -8.94 -7.27 11.63
N THR A 289 -7.80 -7.81 11.19
CA THR A 289 -6.45 -7.26 11.38
C THR A 289 -6.23 -5.94 10.64
N VAL A 290 -6.96 -5.72 9.54
CA VAL A 290 -6.94 -4.45 8.80
C VAL A 290 -7.93 -3.47 9.42
N GLN A 291 -9.10 -3.93 9.86
CA GLN A 291 -10.08 -3.08 10.54
C GLN A 291 -9.51 -2.42 11.81
N SER A 292 -8.65 -3.12 12.57
CA SER A 292 -7.99 -2.55 13.76
C SER A 292 -6.99 -1.45 13.44
N LYS A 293 -6.47 -1.39 12.20
CA LYS A 293 -5.46 -0.42 11.74
C LYS A 293 -6.07 0.90 11.24
N ILE A 294 -7.41 1.02 11.23
CA ILE A 294 -8.11 2.20 10.71
C ILE A 294 -8.23 3.26 11.81
N LEU A 295 -7.67 4.43 11.54
CA LEU A 295 -7.80 5.63 12.36
C LEU A 295 -8.54 6.69 11.54
N MET A 296 -9.56 7.32 12.11
CA MET A 296 -10.39 8.30 11.41
C MET A 296 -10.34 9.65 12.11
N ALA A 297 -10.09 10.71 11.36
CA ALA A 297 -10.09 12.08 11.82
C ALA A 297 -11.09 12.93 11.03
N CYS A 298 -11.80 13.81 11.72
CA CYS A 298 -12.59 14.85 11.06
C CYS A 298 -11.65 15.91 10.42
N PRO A 299 -12.17 16.84 9.59
CA PRO A 299 -11.31 17.81 8.90
C PRO A 299 -10.37 18.60 9.83
N SER A 300 -10.84 19.06 11.00
CA SER A 300 -10.02 19.82 11.94
C SER A 300 -8.93 19.00 12.65
N GLU A 301 -9.05 17.68 12.67
CA GLU A 301 -8.11 16.77 13.34
C GLU A 301 -7.17 16.06 12.35
N SER A 302 -7.38 16.26 11.04
CA SER A 302 -6.68 15.51 9.99
C SER A 302 -5.17 15.75 10.00
N LEU A 303 -4.74 17.01 10.15
CA LEU A 303 -3.32 17.34 10.27
C LEU A 303 -2.69 16.69 11.51
N ALA A 304 -3.40 16.72 12.65
CA ALA A 304 -2.91 16.11 13.87
C ALA A 304 -2.70 14.61 13.70
N LEU A 305 -3.68 13.90 13.12
CA LEU A 305 -3.57 12.47 12.82
C LEU A 305 -2.38 12.16 11.89
N LEU A 306 -2.17 12.97 10.85
CA LEU A 306 -1.04 12.79 9.94
C LEU A 306 0.30 13.04 10.65
N LYS A 307 0.43 14.13 11.43
CA LYS A 307 1.65 14.45 12.19
C LYS A 307 1.97 13.46 13.30
N GLU A 308 0.98 12.71 13.80
CA GLU A 308 1.25 11.60 14.72
C GLU A 308 2.08 10.50 14.01
N HIS A 309 1.79 10.20 12.74
CA HIS A 309 2.34 9.05 12.02
C HIS A 309 3.41 9.40 10.97
N MET A 310 3.52 10.66 10.54
CA MET A 310 4.43 11.12 9.49
C MET A 310 5.20 12.35 9.92
N GLU A 311 6.42 12.51 9.40
CA GLU A 311 7.18 13.74 9.56
C GLU A 311 6.50 14.89 8.82
N GLU A 312 6.48 16.08 9.42
CA GLU A 312 5.75 17.25 8.90
C GLU A 312 6.23 17.68 7.50
N GLN A 313 7.51 17.47 7.20
CA GLN A 313 8.11 17.70 5.87
C GLN A 313 7.59 16.76 4.78
N TYR A 314 6.97 15.63 5.16
CA TYR A 314 6.37 14.66 4.23
C TYR A 314 4.84 14.77 4.21
N VAL A 315 4.23 15.63 5.01
CA VAL A 315 2.79 15.90 4.97
C VAL A 315 2.52 16.95 3.89
N PRO A 316 1.65 16.69 2.90
CA PRO A 316 1.28 17.68 1.89
C PRO A 316 0.77 19.00 2.47
N ASP A 317 1.16 20.12 1.84
CA ASP A 317 0.77 21.48 2.22
C ASP A 317 -0.75 21.70 2.30
N PHE A 318 -1.53 21.04 1.46
CA PHE A 318 -3.00 21.11 1.46
C PHE A 318 -3.67 20.40 2.64
N TYR A 319 -2.92 19.65 3.45
CA TYR A 319 -3.34 19.20 4.78
C TYR A 319 -2.82 20.08 5.92
N GLY A 320 -2.03 21.11 5.60
CA GLY A 320 -1.34 21.97 6.57
C GLY A 320 0.05 21.48 6.98
N GLY A 321 0.64 20.55 6.22
CA GLY A 321 2.06 20.19 6.35
C GLY A 321 2.97 21.16 5.59
N THR A 322 4.20 20.72 5.30
CA THR A 322 5.21 21.54 4.60
C THR A 322 5.73 20.93 3.30
N CYS A 323 5.25 19.75 2.92
CA CYS A 323 5.67 19.13 1.66
C CYS A 323 5.02 19.84 0.45
N HIS A 324 5.87 20.23 -0.48
CA HIS A 324 5.48 20.72 -1.80
C HIS A 324 6.30 19.99 -2.87
N CYS A 325 5.65 19.17 -3.70
CA CYS A 325 6.29 18.47 -4.81
C CYS A 325 6.07 19.22 -6.12
N GLN A 326 7.08 19.22 -7.00
CA GLN A 326 6.90 19.63 -8.40
C GLN A 326 5.81 18.76 -9.06
N GLY A 327 4.85 19.41 -9.73
CA GLY A 327 3.69 18.73 -10.32
C GLY A 327 2.67 18.20 -9.29
N GLY A 328 2.74 18.63 -8.03
CA GLY A 328 1.82 18.25 -6.95
C GLY A 328 2.19 16.96 -6.21
N CYS A 329 1.84 16.89 -4.92
CA CYS A 329 2.13 15.74 -4.05
C CYS A 329 1.34 14.47 -4.44
N VAL A 330 0.13 14.65 -4.97
CA VAL A 330 -0.65 13.59 -5.60
C VAL A 330 -1.00 14.07 -7.01
N ARG A 331 -0.51 13.35 -8.03
CA ARG A 331 -0.75 13.68 -9.43
C ARG A 331 -2.26 13.70 -9.72
N SER A 332 -2.68 14.63 -10.57
CA SER A 332 -4.08 14.80 -10.97
C SER A 332 -5.06 15.12 -9.82
N TYR A 333 -4.56 15.51 -8.65
CA TYR A 333 -5.38 15.99 -7.53
C TYR A 333 -5.22 17.50 -7.34
N SER A 334 -6.36 18.20 -7.25
CA SER A 334 -6.41 19.64 -6.98
C SER A 334 -7.30 19.91 -5.76
N PRO A 335 -6.75 20.31 -4.60
CA PRO A 335 -7.48 20.38 -3.33
C PRO A 335 -8.62 21.40 -3.30
N ASN A 336 -8.61 22.38 -4.22
CA ASN A 336 -9.60 23.45 -4.32
C ASN A 336 -10.52 23.31 -5.55
N SER A 337 -10.37 22.25 -6.34
CA SER A 337 -11.27 22.03 -7.48
C SER A 337 -12.65 21.59 -6.99
N THR A 338 -13.70 22.28 -7.46
CA THR A 338 -15.09 21.83 -7.31
C THR A 338 -15.50 20.83 -8.39
N ASP A 339 -14.75 20.76 -9.49
CA ASP A 339 -14.92 19.77 -10.55
C ASP A 339 -14.12 18.52 -10.23
N ARG A 340 -14.85 17.42 -10.00
CA ARG A 340 -14.28 16.07 -9.95
C ARG A 340 -13.74 15.76 -11.35
N GLY A 341 -12.42 15.51 -11.45
CA GLY A 341 -11.74 15.30 -12.74
C GLY A 341 -11.08 16.53 -13.39
N ALA A 342 -11.15 17.72 -12.78
CA ALA A 342 -10.45 18.92 -13.27
C ALA A 342 -8.98 18.97 -12.81
N VAL A 343 -8.12 19.47 -13.69
CA VAL A 343 -6.67 19.52 -13.55
C VAL A 343 -6.23 20.97 -13.33
N ASN A 344 -5.26 21.21 -12.44
CA ASN A 344 -4.41 22.39 -12.56
C ASN A 344 -3.48 22.18 -13.75
N VAL A 345 -3.75 22.85 -14.86
CA VAL A 345 -2.83 22.91 -16.01
C VAL A 345 -1.61 23.73 -15.58
N GLY A 346 -0.64 23.06 -14.96
CA GLY A 346 0.66 23.62 -14.62
C GLY A 346 1.74 22.94 -15.45
N GLU A 347 2.16 23.62 -16.53
CA GLU A 347 3.46 23.57 -17.22
C GLU A 347 4.23 22.23 -17.39
N ASP A 348 3.57 21.07 -17.47
CA ASP A 348 4.24 19.80 -17.86
C ASP A 348 4.11 19.46 -19.36
N GLU A 349 3.52 20.33 -20.19
CA GLU A 349 3.50 20.17 -21.66
C GLU A 349 4.85 20.46 -22.35
N ALA A 350 5.90 20.85 -21.61
CA ALA A 350 7.20 21.17 -22.21
C ALA A 350 8.11 19.94 -22.44
N LEU A 351 7.82 18.76 -21.87
CA LEU A 351 8.71 17.59 -21.95
C LEU A 351 8.27 16.50 -22.95
N SER A 352 7.13 16.64 -23.62
CA SER A 352 6.69 15.70 -24.67
C SER A 352 7.07 16.11 -26.09
N THR A 353 7.85 17.19 -26.28
CA THR A 353 8.28 17.67 -27.62
C THR A 353 9.80 17.64 -27.85
N LEU A 354 10.58 16.92 -27.04
CA LEU A 354 12.01 16.72 -27.33
C LEU A 354 12.42 15.24 -27.14
N MET A 355 12.47 14.57 -28.30
CA MET A 355 13.14 13.31 -28.66
C MET A 355 12.47 11.98 -28.29
#